data_AF-A0A1G2D519-F1
#
_entry.id   AF-A0A1G2D519-F1
#
_cell.length_a   1.000
_cell.length_b   1.000
_cell.length_c   1.000
_cell.angle_alpha   90.00
_cell.angle_beta   90.00
_cell.angle_gamma   90.00
#
_symmetry.space_group_name_H-M   'P 1'
#
loop_
_entity.id
_entity.type
_entity.pdbx_description
1 polymer ?
#
loop_
_entity_poly.entity_id
_entity_poly.type
_entity_poly.pdbx_seq_one_letter_code
_entity_poly.pdbx_strand_id
1 'polypeptide(L)'
;MNSFKDIAYTILKEAGKPLHSKEVTKIALDRGWLKTAGKTPEATMNAQLVVDINSKKEKSRFVKTSPSIFGLNENIVVPEKVEVKKAEKIWTISKDVSTKQKGDIAEARIAELITLYGDTTLSCYKPISDDEGIDLIVKEKGSLRTMYIQVKSRFGDNPDEIFTATTKASGVVDNYSTAVIFCYFDTEEGDLWDYLWFVPAPDLIKLGNKLDGGRLLGFVAGRQKKESNKWDNYLIDKRDLANQIIAQMKRF
;
A
#
# COMPACT_ATOMS: atom_id res chain seq x y z
N MET A 1 -12.72 -16.30 -0.28
CA MET A 1 -13.82 -16.78 0.60
C MET A 1 -14.46 -17.97 -0.09
N ASN A 2 -14.45 -19.15 0.53
CA ASN A 2 -14.96 -20.37 -0.11
C ASN A 2 -16.49 -20.38 -0.14
N SER A 3 -17.09 -20.76 -1.27
CA SER A 3 -18.55 -20.85 -1.38
C SER A 3 -19.10 -22.05 -0.59
N PHE A 4 -20.36 -22.00 -0.15
CA PHE A 4 -21.04 -23.12 0.53
C PHE A 4 -20.90 -24.44 -0.26
N LYS A 5 -20.99 -24.36 -1.60
CA LYS A 5 -20.90 -25.53 -2.48
C LYS A 5 -19.48 -26.09 -2.53
N ASP A 6 -18.46 -25.24 -2.58
CA ASP A 6 -17.07 -25.73 -2.60
C ASP A 6 -16.69 -26.36 -1.26
N ILE A 7 -17.14 -25.77 -0.15
CA ILE A 7 -16.97 -26.35 1.19
C ILE A 7 -17.67 -27.71 1.30
N ALA A 8 -18.93 -27.81 0.87
CA ALA A 8 -19.68 -29.07 0.88
C ALA A 8 -19.03 -30.14 0.02
N TYR A 9 -18.46 -29.77 -1.14
CA TYR A 9 -17.74 -30.69 -2.00
C TYR A 9 -16.51 -31.27 -1.30
N THR A 10 -15.69 -30.43 -0.67
CA THR A 10 -14.51 -30.89 0.07
C THR A 10 -14.89 -31.81 1.23
N ILE A 11 -15.91 -31.46 2.01
CA ILE A 11 -16.36 -32.27 3.15
C ILE A 11 -16.90 -33.63 2.70
N LEU A 12 -17.74 -33.67 1.66
CA LEU A 12 -18.27 -34.93 1.13
C LEU A 12 -17.18 -35.79 0.48
N LYS A 13 -16.18 -35.16 -0.17
CA LYS A 13 -15.02 -35.85 -0.74
C LYS A 13 -14.18 -36.53 0.34
N GLU A 14 -13.88 -35.81 1.42
CA GLU A 14 -13.13 -36.36 2.56
C GLU A 14 -13.92 -37.42 3.34
N ALA A 15 -15.23 -37.23 3.50
CA ALA A 15 -16.07 -38.17 4.22
C ALA A 15 -16.28 -39.49 3.47
N GLY A 16 -16.18 -39.47 2.13
CA GLY A 16 -16.36 -40.65 1.27
C GLY A 16 -17.76 -41.27 1.32
N LYS A 17 -18.74 -40.57 1.92
CA LYS A 17 -20.11 -41.05 2.09
C LYS A 17 -21.12 -39.89 2.04
N PRO A 18 -22.39 -40.14 1.71
CA PRO A 18 -23.42 -39.12 1.82
C PRO A 18 -23.60 -38.64 3.26
N LEU A 19 -23.75 -37.32 3.45
CA LEU A 19 -23.94 -36.69 4.75
C LEU A 19 -25.19 -35.80 4.76
N HIS A 20 -25.78 -35.63 5.94
CA HIS A 20 -26.87 -34.69 6.11
C HIS A 20 -26.36 -33.24 6.03
N SER A 21 -27.13 -32.32 5.45
CA SER A 21 -26.75 -30.90 5.31
C SER A 21 -26.33 -30.25 6.65
N LYS A 22 -27.04 -30.59 7.73
CA LYS A 22 -26.66 -30.21 9.11
C LYS A 22 -25.26 -30.67 9.51
N GLU A 23 -24.87 -31.90 9.16
CA GLU A 23 -23.53 -32.43 9.48
C GLU A 23 -22.45 -31.75 8.63
N VAL A 24 -22.73 -31.54 7.34
CA VAL A 24 -21.84 -30.80 6.44
C VAL A 24 -21.61 -29.38 6.96
N THR A 25 -22.68 -28.68 7.38
CA THR A 25 -22.56 -27.35 7.97
C THR A 25 -21.81 -27.37 9.31
N LYS A 26 -22.06 -28.36 10.17
CA LYS A 26 -21.35 -28.48 11.46
C LYS A 26 -19.85 -28.65 11.24
N ILE A 27 -19.44 -29.57 10.38
CA ILE A 27 -18.03 -29.79 10.03
C ILE A 27 -17.41 -28.51 9.46
N ALA A 28 -18.15 -27.79 8.62
CA ALA A 28 -17.68 -26.54 8.02
C ALA A 28 -17.46 -25.41 9.03
N LEU A 29 -18.32 -25.32 10.07
CA LEU A 29 -18.19 -24.37 11.16
C LEU A 29 -17.05 -24.77 12.10
N ASP A 30 -16.97 -26.04 12.48
CA ASP A 30 -15.95 -26.58 13.40
C ASP A 30 -14.53 -26.38 12.83
N ARG A 31 -14.38 -26.45 11.50
CA ARG A 31 -13.10 -26.20 10.81
C ARG A 31 -12.83 -24.73 10.49
N GLY A 32 -13.75 -23.82 10.82
CA GLY A 32 -13.64 -22.40 10.50
C GLY A 32 -13.72 -22.08 9.00
N TRP A 33 -14.12 -23.05 8.17
CA TRP A 33 -14.23 -22.90 6.72
C TRP A 33 -15.45 -22.09 6.31
N LEU A 34 -16.49 -22.12 7.14
CA LEU A 34 -17.70 -21.37 6.97
C LEU A 34 -17.81 -20.30 8.07
N LYS A 35 -17.96 -19.04 7.66
CA LYS A 35 -18.30 -17.92 8.55
C LYS A 35 -19.69 -17.43 8.19
N THR A 36 -20.62 -17.40 9.13
CA THR A 36 -22.02 -17.05 8.85
C THR A 36 -22.54 -16.02 9.84
N ALA A 37 -23.19 -14.97 9.32
CA ALA A 37 -23.96 -14.01 10.14
C ALA A 37 -25.43 -14.43 10.32
N GLY A 38 -25.89 -15.44 9.57
CA GLY A 38 -27.28 -15.91 9.59
C GLY A 38 -27.56 -16.90 10.72
N LYS A 39 -28.83 -16.95 11.17
CA LYS A 39 -29.27 -17.81 12.29
C LYS A 39 -29.34 -19.31 11.96
N THR A 40 -29.44 -19.68 10.68
CA THR A 40 -29.69 -21.08 10.23
C THR A 40 -28.82 -21.48 9.03
N PRO A 41 -27.49 -21.54 9.19
CA PRO A 41 -26.56 -21.88 8.10
C PRO A 41 -26.78 -23.28 7.49
N GLU A 42 -27.36 -24.22 8.23
CA GLU A 42 -27.76 -25.55 7.76
C GLU A 42 -28.90 -25.50 6.73
N ALA A 43 -29.84 -24.57 6.89
CA ALA A 43 -30.93 -24.38 5.94
C ALA A 43 -30.40 -23.78 4.63
N THR A 44 -29.46 -22.83 4.72
CA THR A 44 -28.76 -22.26 3.57
C THR A 44 -27.94 -23.31 2.83
N MET A 45 -27.16 -24.13 3.55
CA MET A 45 -26.38 -25.23 2.95
C MET A 45 -27.30 -26.19 2.18
N ASN A 46 -28.39 -26.64 2.79
CA ASN A 46 -29.37 -27.49 2.14
C ASN A 46 -29.95 -26.84 0.87
N ALA A 47 -30.37 -25.57 0.95
CA ALA A 47 -30.94 -24.86 -0.20
C ALA A 47 -29.93 -24.73 -1.35
N GLN A 48 -28.67 -24.40 -1.04
CA GLN A 48 -27.61 -24.26 -2.05
C GLN A 48 -27.33 -25.57 -2.79
N LEU A 49 -27.31 -26.71 -2.07
CA LEU A 49 -27.12 -28.02 -2.68
C LEU A 49 -28.33 -28.43 -3.53
N VAL A 50 -29.55 -28.24 -3.03
CA VAL A 50 -30.78 -28.54 -3.80
C VAL A 50 -30.85 -27.70 -5.07
N VAL A 51 -30.56 -26.41 -5.00
CA VAL A 51 -30.55 -25.52 -6.17
C VAL A 51 -29.49 -25.95 -7.18
N ASP A 52 -28.29 -26.35 -6.74
CA ASP A 52 -27.25 -26.85 -7.64
C ASP A 52 -27.68 -28.12 -8.38
N ILE A 53 -28.25 -29.08 -7.65
CA ILE A 53 -28.75 -30.34 -8.19
C ILE A 53 -29.88 -30.09 -9.20
N ASN A 54 -30.85 -29.24 -8.86
CA ASN A 54 -31.98 -28.97 -9.75
C ASN A 54 -31.58 -28.18 -11.01
N SER A 55 -30.68 -27.22 -10.86
CA SER A 55 -30.22 -26.39 -11.99
C SER A 55 -29.30 -27.13 -12.95
N LYS A 56 -28.42 -28.00 -12.44
CA LYS A 56 -27.42 -28.71 -13.25
C LYS A 56 -27.78 -30.16 -13.57
N LYS A 57 -28.75 -30.74 -12.87
CA LYS A 57 -29.19 -32.14 -13.02
C LYS A 57 -27.99 -33.10 -13.00
N GLU A 58 -27.83 -33.93 -14.02
CA GLU A 58 -26.72 -34.88 -14.19
C GLU A 58 -25.34 -34.22 -14.21
N LYS A 59 -25.26 -32.89 -14.45
CA LYS A 59 -24.03 -32.09 -14.40
C LYS A 59 -23.75 -31.48 -13.02
N SER A 60 -24.57 -31.76 -12.00
CA SER A 60 -24.26 -31.35 -10.62
C SER A 60 -23.22 -32.26 -9.98
N ARG A 61 -22.27 -31.66 -9.26
CA ARG A 61 -21.25 -32.37 -8.46
C ARG A 61 -21.87 -33.16 -7.30
N PHE A 62 -23.14 -32.90 -6.99
CA PHE A 62 -23.85 -33.48 -5.87
C PHE A 62 -25.00 -34.37 -6.37
N VAL A 63 -25.33 -35.38 -5.58
CA VAL A 63 -26.55 -36.16 -5.73
C VAL A 63 -27.31 -36.15 -4.40
N LYS A 64 -28.64 -36.09 -4.48
CA LYS A 64 -29.50 -36.18 -3.29
C LYS A 64 -29.91 -37.63 -3.11
N THR A 65 -29.45 -38.27 -2.04
CA THR A 65 -29.74 -39.69 -1.76
C THR A 65 -30.97 -39.87 -0.88
N SER A 66 -31.35 -38.86 -0.09
CA SER A 66 -32.49 -38.86 0.83
C SER A 66 -32.85 -37.43 1.26
N PRO A 67 -33.96 -37.19 1.98
CA PRO A 67 -34.30 -35.86 2.49
C PRO A 67 -33.13 -35.22 3.24
N SER A 68 -32.62 -34.11 2.69
CA SER A 68 -31.47 -33.36 3.21
C SER A 68 -30.15 -34.13 3.36
N ILE A 69 -30.01 -35.29 2.71
CA ILE A 69 -28.76 -36.07 2.64
C ILE A 69 -28.21 -35.99 1.22
N PHE A 70 -26.91 -35.66 1.12
CA PHE A 70 -26.23 -35.38 -0.14
C PHE A 70 -24.93 -36.17 -0.23
N GLY A 71 -24.64 -36.73 -1.41
CA GLY A 71 -23.37 -37.38 -1.77
C GLY A 71 -22.72 -36.70 -2.98
N LEU A 72 -21.54 -37.18 -3.36
CA LEU A 72 -20.88 -36.76 -4.60
C LEU A 72 -21.39 -37.56 -5.79
N ASN A 73 -21.51 -36.90 -6.94
CA ASN A 73 -21.86 -37.55 -8.19
C ASN A 73 -20.63 -38.23 -8.80
N GLU A 74 -20.58 -39.57 -8.77
CA GLU A 74 -19.46 -40.37 -9.28
C GLU A 74 -19.30 -40.28 -10.80
N ASN A 75 -20.37 -39.91 -11.52
CA ASN A 75 -20.34 -39.78 -12.98
C ASN A 75 -19.71 -38.46 -13.46
N ILE A 76 -19.40 -37.54 -12.54
CA ILE A 76 -18.70 -36.29 -12.88
C ILE A 76 -17.23 -36.43 -12.50
N VAL A 77 -16.40 -36.58 -13.52
CA VAL A 77 -14.99 -36.20 -13.45
C VAL A 77 -14.99 -34.67 -13.33
N VAL A 78 -15.02 -34.18 -12.09
CA VAL A 78 -14.80 -32.75 -11.84
C VAL A 78 -13.38 -32.52 -12.30
N PRO A 79 -13.11 -31.69 -13.32
CA PRO A 79 -11.74 -31.28 -13.56
C PRO A 79 -11.29 -30.67 -12.24
N GLU A 80 -10.30 -31.29 -11.61
CA GLU A 80 -9.62 -30.69 -10.48
C GLU A 80 -9.38 -29.25 -10.90
N LYS A 81 -9.80 -28.29 -10.06
CA LYS A 81 -9.21 -26.97 -10.16
C LYS A 81 -7.74 -27.22 -9.87
N VAL A 82 -6.98 -27.55 -10.92
CA VAL A 82 -5.56 -27.26 -10.96
C VAL A 82 -5.60 -25.76 -10.76
N GLU A 83 -5.38 -25.35 -9.50
CA GLU A 83 -4.86 -24.03 -9.24
C GLU A 83 -3.58 -24.01 -10.05
N VAL A 84 -3.71 -23.59 -11.31
CA VAL A 84 -2.60 -23.01 -12.03
C VAL A 84 -2.25 -21.86 -11.12
N LYS A 85 -1.28 -22.10 -10.22
CA LYS A 85 -0.51 -21.04 -9.58
C LYS A 85 -0.01 -20.26 -10.78
N LYS A 86 -0.79 -19.25 -11.20
CA LYS A 86 -0.33 -18.26 -12.16
C LYS A 86 1.01 -17.86 -11.58
N ALA A 87 2.09 -18.17 -12.29
CA ALA A 87 3.42 -17.77 -11.89
C ALA A 87 3.27 -16.32 -11.44
N GLU A 88 3.52 -16.08 -10.15
CA GLU A 88 3.38 -14.74 -9.59
C GLU A 88 4.21 -13.86 -10.50
N LYS A 89 3.54 -12.93 -11.19
CA LYS A 89 4.19 -12.10 -12.17
C LYS A 89 5.05 -11.14 -11.35
N ILE A 90 6.33 -11.48 -11.20
CA ILE A 90 7.29 -10.64 -10.50
C ILE A 90 7.46 -9.39 -11.35
N TRP A 91 6.96 -8.27 -10.85
CA TRP A 91 7.13 -6.97 -11.48
C TRP A 91 8.45 -6.39 -10.98
N THR A 92 9.39 -6.18 -11.89
CA THR A 92 10.69 -5.57 -11.56
C THR A 92 10.75 -4.17 -12.13
N ILE A 93 11.26 -3.21 -11.36
CA ILE A 93 11.56 -1.87 -11.88
C ILE A 93 12.70 -1.96 -12.89
N SER A 94 12.57 -1.24 -14.00
CA SER A 94 13.64 -1.15 -15.00
C SER A 94 14.90 -0.52 -14.41
N LYS A 95 16.05 -1.12 -14.69
CA LYS A 95 17.36 -0.57 -14.30
C LYS A 95 17.74 0.68 -15.11
N ASP A 96 17.06 0.91 -16.24
CA ASP A 96 17.35 1.99 -17.19
C ASP A 96 16.62 3.32 -16.85
N VAL A 97 15.91 3.40 -15.72
CA VAL A 97 15.29 4.66 -15.28
C VAL A 97 16.39 5.66 -14.92
N SER A 98 16.46 6.75 -15.69
CA SER A 98 17.46 7.81 -15.50
C SER A 98 17.26 8.57 -14.19
N THR A 99 18.30 9.28 -13.73
CA THR A 99 18.22 10.11 -12.51
C THR A 99 17.13 11.16 -12.59
N LYS A 100 16.92 11.77 -13.77
CA LYS A 100 15.85 12.75 -13.97
C LYS A 100 14.47 12.11 -13.81
N GLN A 101 14.24 10.97 -14.46
CA GLN A 101 12.97 10.24 -14.35
C GLN A 101 12.70 9.78 -12.91
N LYS A 102 13.74 9.36 -12.17
CA LYS A 102 13.64 9.02 -10.73
C LYS A 102 13.19 10.22 -9.89
N GLY A 103 13.73 11.40 -10.18
CA GLY A 103 13.30 12.66 -9.57
C GLY A 103 11.83 12.96 -9.87
N ASP A 104 11.46 12.99 -11.15
CA ASP A 104 10.09 13.25 -11.61
C ASP A 104 9.06 12.29 -10.97
N ILE A 105 9.40 10.99 -10.87
CA ILE A 105 8.55 9.99 -10.21
C ILE A 105 8.37 10.32 -8.73
N ALA A 106 9.45 10.61 -8.01
CA ALA A 106 9.38 10.92 -6.59
C ALA A 106 8.57 12.19 -6.32
N GLU A 107 8.78 13.26 -7.11
CA GLU A 107 7.99 14.50 -7.03
C GLU A 107 6.50 14.23 -7.27
N ALA A 108 6.15 13.44 -8.28
CA ALA A 108 4.77 13.07 -8.55
C ALA A 108 4.14 12.29 -7.39
N ARG A 109 4.88 11.33 -6.80
CA ARG A 109 4.42 10.57 -5.63
C ARG A 109 4.22 11.45 -4.41
N ILE A 110 5.12 12.40 -4.16
CA ILE A 110 4.96 13.37 -3.08
C ILE A 110 3.71 14.24 -3.30
N ALA A 111 3.52 14.77 -4.52
CA ALA A 111 2.34 15.56 -4.85
C ALA A 111 1.03 14.75 -4.68
N GLU A 112 1.05 13.47 -5.07
CA GLU A 112 -0.05 12.53 -4.86
C GLU A 112 -0.35 12.37 -3.36
N LEU A 113 0.66 12.08 -2.52
CA LEU A 113 0.49 11.95 -1.07
C LEU A 113 -0.11 13.21 -0.43
N ILE A 114 0.40 14.38 -0.79
CA ILE A 114 -0.07 15.68 -0.28
C ILE A 114 -1.52 15.93 -0.68
N THR A 115 -1.93 15.48 -1.87
CA THR A 115 -3.29 15.68 -2.40
C THR A 115 -4.28 14.66 -1.85
N LEU A 116 -3.83 13.42 -1.60
CA LEU A 116 -4.68 12.31 -1.14
C LEU A 116 -4.94 12.33 0.36
N TYR A 117 -3.93 12.65 1.16
CA TYR A 117 -3.98 12.53 2.62
C TYR A 117 -4.16 13.89 3.30
N GLY A 118 -4.64 13.88 4.56
CA GLY A 118 -4.90 15.08 5.37
C GLY A 118 -6.25 15.75 5.10
N ASP A 119 -6.44 16.94 5.66
CA ASP A 119 -7.55 17.82 5.26
C ASP A 119 -7.29 18.21 3.80
N THR A 120 -8.20 17.84 2.88
CA THR A 120 -8.04 17.93 1.40
C THR A 120 -8.01 19.37 0.85
N THR A 121 -7.62 20.31 1.69
CA THR A 121 -7.51 21.75 1.46
C THR A 121 -6.21 22.13 0.76
N LEU A 122 -5.28 21.20 0.51
CA LEU A 122 -4.05 21.49 -0.23
C LEU A 122 -4.22 21.30 -1.75
N SER A 123 -3.49 22.12 -2.51
CA SER A 123 -3.29 21.99 -3.95
C SER A 123 -1.80 22.02 -4.26
N CYS A 124 -1.32 21.09 -5.10
CA CYS A 124 0.06 21.06 -5.56
C CYS A 124 0.19 21.62 -6.98
N TYR A 125 1.23 22.41 -7.23
CA TYR A 125 1.59 22.96 -8.52
C TYR A 125 3.06 22.66 -8.81
N LYS A 126 3.40 22.25 -10.04
CA LYS A 126 4.78 22.08 -10.49
C LYS A 126 5.19 23.33 -11.29
N PRO A 127 6.29 24.00 -10.95
CA PRO A 127 6.76 25.15 -11.71
C PRO A 127 7.23 24.71 -13.10
N ILE A 128 7.17 25.63 -14.07
CA ILE A 128 7.63 25.38 -15.46
C ILE A 128 9.16 25.35 -15.53
N SER A 129 9.83 26.13 -14.67
CA SER A 129 11.29 26.24 -14.55
C SER A 129 11.73 25.71 -13.19
N ASP A 130 12.90 25.07 -13.14
CA ASP A 130 13.51 24.43 -11.96
C ASP A 130 14.77 25.16 -11.46
N ASP A 131 15.01 26.39 -11.93
CA ASP A 131 16.20 27.19 -11.65
C ASP A 131 16.30 27.68 -10.20
N GLU A 132 15.17 27.77 -9.49
CA GLU A 132 15.12 28.16 -8.07
C GLU A 132 15.24 26.98 -7.11
N GLY A 133 15.34 25.74 -7.62
CA GLY A 133 15.38 24.54 -6.78
C GLY A 133 14.05 24.22 -6.07
N ILE A 134 12.95 24.74 -6.60
CA ILE A 134 11.58 24.46 -6.16
C ILE A 134 11.00 23.41 -7.10
N ASP A 135 10.65 22.25 -6.55
CA ASP A 135 10.09 21.14 -7.33
C ASP A 135 8.56 21.15 -7.26
N LEU A 136 8.00 21.57 -6.12
CA LEU A 136 6.56 21.68 -5.89
C LEU A 136 6.22 22.97 -5.13
N ILE A 137 5.11 23.59 -5.52
CA ILE A 137 4.45 24.68 -4.80
C ILE A 137 3.15 24.12 -4.23
N VAL A 138 3.04 24.10 -2.91
CA VAL A 138 1.87 23.59 -2.21
C VAL A 138 1.12 24.76 -1.59
N LYS A 139 -0.15 24.90 -1.93
CA LYS A 139 -0.98 26.02 -1.50
C LYS A 139 -2.23 25.53 -0.78
N GLU A 140 -2.58 26.19 0.32
CA GLU A 140 -3.86 26.00 0.98
C GLU A 140 -4.99 26.70 0.19
N LYS A 141 -6.06 25.96 -0.09
CA LYS A 141 -7.26 26.44 -0.79
C LYS A 141 -7.97 27.47 0.08
N GLY A 142 -8.38 28.57 -0.52
CA GLY A 142 -9.07 29.66 0.17
C GLY A 142 -8.15 30.59 0.99
N SER A 143 -6.85 30.31 1.10
CA SER A 143 -5.87 31.23 1.72
C SER A 143 -4.72 31.55 0.76
N LEU A 144 -3.77 32.41 1.18
CA LEU A 144 -2.51 32.65 0.46
C LEU A 144 -1.32 31.86 1.05
N ARG A 145 -1.57 31.00 2.04
CA ARG A 145 -0.51 30.20 2.66
C ARG A 145 0.04 29.21 1.65
N THR A 146 1.34 29.30 1.44
CA THR A 146 2.07 28.58 0.40
C THR A 146 3.37 28.05 0.97
N MET A 147 3.69 26.81 0.61
CA MET A 147 4.95 26.14 0.90
C MET A 147 5.66 25.82 -0.39
N TYR A 148 6.94 26.17 -0.47
CA TYR A 148 7.81 25.84 -1.58
C TYR A 148 8.67 24.65 -1.19
N ILE A 149 8.56 23.57 -1.95
CA ILE A 149 9.10 22.27 -1.59
C ILE A 149 10.13 21.84 -2.62
N GLN A 150 11.30 21.45 -2.12
CA GLN A 150 12.27 20.68 -2.88
C GLN A 150 12.18 19.21 -2.49
N VAL A 151 12.27 18.30 -3.45
CA VAL A 151 12.25 16.85 -3.26
C VAL A 151 13.63 16.27 -3.57
N LYS A 152 14.12 15.42 -2.68
CA LYS A 152 15.34 14.65 -2.87
C LYS A 152 15.05 13.19 -2.63
N SER A 153 15.24 12.37 -3.66
CA SER A 153 14.95 10.95 -3.61
C SER A 153 16.21 10.08 -3.71
N ARG A 154 16.13 8.89 -3.10
CA ARG A 154 17.05 7.78 -3.33
C ARG A 154 16.24 6.56 -3.71
N PHE A 155 16.73 5.80 -4.68
CA PHE A 155 16.12 4.56 -5.14
C PHE A 155 17.02 3.41 -4.71
N GLY A 156 16.42 2.34 -4.21
CA GLY A 156 17.13 1.09 -3.94
C GLY A 156 16.20 0.03 -3.37
N ASP A 157 16.77 -1.15 -3.13
CA ASP A 157 16.12 -2.37 -2.63
C ASP A 157 16.42 -2.64 -1.15
N ASN A 158 17.41 -1.96 -0.57
CA ASN A 158 17.77 -2.14 0.83
C ASN A 158 17.27 -0.97 1.71
N PRO A 159 16.16 -1.13 2.43
CA PRO A 159 15.63 -0.07 3.28
C PRO A 159 16.52 0.27 4.48
N ASP A 160 17.47 -0.58 4.85
CA ASP A 160 18.40 -0.37 5.97
C ASP A 160 19.62 0.50 5.62
N GLU A 161 19.82 0.84 4.34
CA GLU A 161 20.92 1.72 3.94
C GLU A 161 20.77 3.14 4.47
N ILE A 162 21.90 3.75 4.80
CA ILE A 162 21.97 5.15 5.21
C ILE A 162 21.50 6.04 4.05
N PHE A 163 20.51 6.88 4.32
CA PHE A 163 20.04 7.86 3.36
C PHE A 163 21.01 9.03 3.31
N THR A 164 21.54 9.32 2.12
CA THR A 164 22.40 10.47 1.87
C THR A 164 21.91 11.31 0.70
N ALA A 165 21.81 12.61 0.90
CA ALA A 165 21.51 13.58 -0.15
C ALA A 165 22.30 14.87 0.05
N THR A 166 22.51 15.61 -1.04
CA THR A 166 23.16 16.92 -1.01
C THR A 166 22.29 17.95 -1.70
N THR A 167 22.15 19.11 -1.08
CA THR A 167 21.41 20.25 -1.65
C THR A 167 22.34 21.45 -1.77
N LYS A 168 22.25 22.19 -2.88
CA LYS A 168 23.02 23.45 -3.06
C LYS A 168 22.50 24.48 -2.06
N ALA A 169 23.39 25.04 -1.24
CA ALA A 169 23.02 26.05 -0.25
C ALA A 169 22.36 27.27 -0.90
N SER A 170 22.78 27.65 -2.12
CA SER A 170 22.21 28.77 -2.87
C SER A 170 20.74 28.57 -3.29
N GLY A 171 20.26 27.33 -3.35
CA GLY A 171 18.86 27.00 -3.67
C GLY A 171 17.99 26.76 -2.44
N VAL A 172 18.55 26.89 -1.23
CA VAL A 172 17.80 26.71 0.03
C VAL A 172 17.61 28.09 0.64
N VAL A 173 16.45 28.69 0.37
CA VAL A 173 16.08 29.99 0.93
C VAL A 173 15.77 29.83 2.42
N ASP A 174 16.43 30.62 3.27
CA ASP A 174 16.25 30.61 4.73
C ASP A 174 14.88 31.22 5.12
N ASN A 175 13.80 30.45 4.95
CA ASN A 175 12.45 30.84 5.26
C ASN A 175 11.60 29.63 5.66
N TYR A 176 10.73 29.78 6.65
CA TYR A 176 9.85 28.69 7.08
C TYR A 176 8.72 28.33 6.10
N SER A 177 8.52 29.13 5.05
CA SER A 177 7.69 28.79 3.88
C SER A 177 8.40 27.87 2.88
N THR A 178 9.66 27.52 3.11
CA THR A 178 10.40 26.58 2.26
C THR A 178 10.81 25.34 3.04
N ALA A 179 10.80 24.19 2.38
CA ALA A 179 11.17 22.92 2.99
C ALA A 179 11.78 21.96 1.97
N VAL A 180 12.56 21.00 2.47
CA VAL A 180 13.09 19.89 1.69
C VAL A 180 12.48 18.59 2.19
N ILE A 181 11.94 17.80 1.26
CA ILE A 181 11.48 16.44 1.53
C ILE A 181 12.55 15.47 1.06
N PHE A 182 13.00 14.62 1.98
CA PHE A 182 13.88 13.49 1.67
C PHE A 182 13.06 12.21 1.71
N CYS A 183 12.97 11.51 0.59
CA CYS A 183 12.18 10.29 0.47
C CYS A 183 12.98 9.15 -0.17
N TYR A 184 12.70 7.92 0.25
CA TYR A 184 13.28 6.73 -0.34
C TYR A 184 12.24 6.02 -1.18
N PHE A 185 12.59 5.68 -2.42
CA PHE A 185 11.78 4.86 -3.31
C PHE A 185 12.28 3.42 -3.23
N ASP A 186 11.43 2.54 -2.73
CA ASP A 186 11.70 1.11 -2.61
C ASP A 186 11.49 0.44 -3.97
N THR A 187 12.55 -0.15 -4.52
CA THR A 187 12.50 -0.75 -5.84
C THR A 187 11.92 -2.16 -5.88
N GLU A 188 11.80 -2.82 -4.71
CA GLU A 188 11.12 -4.12 -4.60
C GLU A 188 9.60 -3.91 -4.51
N GLU A 189 9.17 -2.93 -3.72
CA GLU A 189 7.75 -2.61 -3.54
C GLU A 189 7.18 -1.74 -4.68
N GLY A 190 8.02 -1.00 -5.41
CA GLY A 190 7.55 -0.12 -6.47
C GLY A 190 6.87 1.15 -5.97
N ASP A 191 7.16 1.58 -4.74
CA ASP A 191 6.56 2.74 -4.09
C ASP A 191 7.56 3.46 -3.17
N LEU A 192 7.19 4.65 -2.69
CA LEU A 192 7.90 5.31 -1.60
C LEU A 192 7.85 4.46 -0.33
N TRP A 193 8.94 4.43 0.42
CA TRP A 193 8.96 3.87 1.76
C TRP A 193 7.93 4.54 2.67
N ASP A 194 7.48 3.82 3.69
CA ASP A 194 6.43 4.28 4.62
C ASP A 194 6.77 5.56 5.37
N TYR A 195 8.06 5.91 5.48
CA TYR A 195 8.50 7.13 6.14
C TYR A 195 9.32 8.02 5.22
N LEU A 196 9.28 9.31 5.50
CA LEU A 196 10.05 10.34 4.81
C LEU A 196 10.45 11.43 5.81
N TRP A 197 11.44 12.24 5.46
CA TRP A 197 11.77 13.42 6.26
C TRP A 197 11.17 14.66 5.63
N PHE A 198 10.42 15.42 6.43
CA PHE A 198 9.95 16.76 6.07
C PHE A 198 10.73 17.79 6.88
N VAL A 199 11.69 18.48 6.24
CA VAL A 199 12.64 19.35 6.92
C VAL A 199 12.47 20.80 6.45
N PRO A 200 12.03 21.73 7.32
CA PRO A 200 12.03 23.16 7.00
C PRO A 200 13.44 23.65 6.62
N ALA A 201 13.53 24.54 5.65
CA ALA A 201 14.82 25.01 5.15
C ALA A 201 15.74 25.65 6.21
N PRO A 202 15.25 26.50 7.14
CA PRO A 202 16.10 27.05 8.20
C PRO A 202 16.76 25.96 9.06
N ASP A 203 16.02 24.87 9.31
CA ASP A 203 16.51 23.74 10.09
C ASP A 203 17.54 22.92 9.30
N LEU A 204 17.33 22.74 8.00
CA LEU A 204 18.31 22.10 7.12
C LEU A 204 19.61 22.90 7.04
N ILE A 205 19.54 24.24 6.93
CA ILE A 205 20.72 25.13 6.92
C ILE A 205 21.50 25.01 8.23
N LYS A 206 20.78 24.95 9.36
CA LYS A 206 21.36 24.87 10.70
C LYS A 206 21.99 23.51 11.00
N LEU A 207 21.29 22.42 10.66
CA LEU A 207 21.64 21.06 11.07
C LEU A 207 22.41 20.29 9.99
N GLY A 208 22.33 20.71 8.72
CA GLY A 208 22.98 20.07 7.59
C GLY A 208 24.50 20.07 7.70
N ASN A 209 25.14 19.01 7.20
CA ASN A 209 26.59 18.94 7.16
C ASN A 209 27.10 19.93 6.10
N LYS A 210 28.00 20.84 6.46
CA LYS A 210 28.58 21.79 5.50
C LYS A 210 29.66 21.09 4.67
N LEU A 211 29.40 20.95 3.37
CA LEU A 211 30.29 20.32 2.40
C LEU A 211 30.76 21.37 1.38
N ASP A 212 31.87 21.10 0.69
CA ASP A 212 32.46 22.01 -0.32
C ASP A 212 32.56 23.47 0.18
N GLY A 213 33.16 23.66 1.35
CA GLY A 213 33.30 24.99 1.96
C GLY A 213 31.96 25.66 2.35
N GLY A 214 30.88 24.89 2.47
CA GLY A 214 29.54 25.37 2.80
C GLY A 214 28.64 25.64 1.58
N ARG A 215 29.11 25.39 0.35
CA ARG A 215 28.28 25.51 -0.86
C ARG A 215 27.22 24.41 -0.96
N LEU A 216 27.46 23.28 -0.30
CA LEU A 216 26.55 22.14 -0.28
C LEU A 216 26.14 21.81 1.16
N LEU A 217 24.85 21.55 1.35
CA LEU A 217 24.27 21.03 2.58
C LEU A 217 24.07 19.53 2.43
N GLY A 218 24.80 18.74 3.22
CA GLY A 218 24.70 17.30 3.29
C GLY A 218 23.64 16.86 4.30
N PHE A 219 22.69 16.07 3.83
CA PHE A 219 21.72 15.36 4.63
C PHE A 219 22.13 13.89 4.73
N VAL A 220 22.29 13.39 5.96
CA VAL A 220 22.69 12.00 6.25
C VAL A 220 21.83 11.49 7.39
N ALA A 221 20.99 10.51 7.12
CA ALA A 221 20.08 9.93 8.11
C ALA A 221 20.04 8.40 7.99
N GLY A 222 20.22 7.72 9.12
CA GLY A 222 19.93 6.29 9.22
C GLY A 222 18.42 6.06 9.31
N ARG A 223 17.96 4.87 8.91
CA ARG A 223 16.52 4.52 8.94
C ARG A 223 16.13 3.62 10.10
N GLN A 224 17.10 3.11 10.86
CA GLN A 224 16.88 2.34 12.07
C GLN A 224 16.79 3.26 13.29
N LYS A 225 15.71 3.19 14.07
CA LYS A 225 15.51 3.90 15.36
C LYS A 225 16.49 3.49 16.48
N LYS A 226 17.59 2.81 16.16
CA LYS A 226 18.53 2.25 17.16
C LYS A 226 19.56 3.27 17.66
N GLU A 227 19.73 4.38 16.97
CA GLU A 227 20.56 5.50 17.41
C GLU A 227 19.80 6.80 17.20
N SER A 228 19.74 7.65 18.22
CA SER A 228 19.10 8.96 18.10
C SER A 228 19.85 9.79 17.04
N ASN A 229 19.20 10.05 15.91
CA ASN A 229 19.72 10.93 14.88
C ASN A 229 19.12 12.32 15.03
N LYS A 230 19.90 13.38 14.72
CA LYS A 230 19.43 14.77 14.69
C LYS A 230 18.23 15.00 13.76
N TRP A 231 17.98 14.08 12.82
CA TRP A 231 16.87 14.13 11.88
C TRP A 231 15.60 13.40 12.34
N ASP A 232 15.62 12.67 13.46
CA ASP A 232 14.48 11.82 13.88
C ASP A 232 13.20 12.61 14.11
N ASN A 233 13.31 13.85 14.58
CA ASN A 233 12.17 14.74 14.79
C ASN A 233 11.47 15.19 13.50
N TYR A 234 12.10 14.96 12.35
CA TYR A 234 11.57 15.30 11.02
C TYR A 234 11.08 14.06 10.27
N LEU A 235 11.35 12.86 10.78
CA LEU A 235 10.90 11.60 10.19
C LEU A 235 9.43 11.37 10.52
N ILE A 236 8.60 11.28 9.49
CA ILE A 236 7.16 11.12 9.61
C ILE A 236 6.67 9.98 8.72
N ASP A 237 5.51 9.42 9.06
CA ASP A 237 4.79 8.54 8.13
C ASP A 237 4.42 9.34 6.87
N LYS A 238 4.60 8.74 5.70
CA LYS A 238 4.36 9.41 4.40
C LYS A 238 2.92 9.94 4.28
N ARG A 239 1.97 9.33 4.99
CA ARG A 239 0.55 9.71 5.01
C ARG A 239 0.28 10.93 5.88
N ASP A 240 1.15 11.25 6.84
CA ASP A 240 1.02 12.43 7.69
C ASP A 240 1.57 13.71 7.04
N LEU A 241 2.25 13.58 5.89
CA LEU A 241 2.94 14.70 5.22
C LEU A 241 2.02 15.92 4.99
N ALA A 242 0.81 15.72 4.48
CA ALA A 242 -0.12 16.82 4.23
C ALA A 242 -0.47 17.59 5.51
N ASN A 243 -0.75 16.88 6.61
CA ASN A 243 -1.06 17.48 7.90
C ASN A 243 0.15 18.23 8.48
N GLN A 244 1.36 17.70 8.30
CA GLN A 244 2.60 18.36 8.73
C GLN A 244 2.86 19.65 7.93
N ILE A 245 2.60 19.65 6.63
CA ILE A 245 2.66 20.86 5.78
C ILE A 245 1.66 21.91 6.27
N ILE A 246 0.40 21.52 6.55
CA ILE A 246 -0.61 22.45 7.10
C ILE A 246 -0.17 23.01 8.45
N ALA A 247 0.36 22.17 9.34
CA ALA A 247 0.86 22.61 10.64
C ALA A 247 2.02 23.59 10.50
N GLN A 248 2.93 23.35 9.56
CA GLN A 248 4.04 24.24 9.25
C GLN A 248 3.56 25.58 8.69
N MET A 249 2.60 25.58 7.76
CA MET A 249 1.98 26.79 7.21
C MET A 249 1.29 27.67 8.25
N LYS A 250 0.85 27.11 9.39
CA LYS A 250 0.22 27.87 10.48
C LYS A 250 1.23 28.60 11.38
N ARG A 251 2.52 28.28 11.27
CA ARG A 251 3.59 28.86 12.10
C ARG A 251 4.11 30.20 11.58
N PHE A 252 3.73 30.60 10.38
CA PHE A 252 4.10 31.87 9.75
C PHE A 252 2.89 32.55 9.11
#